data_AF-A0A164LX70-F1
#
_entry.id   AF-A0A164LX70-F1
#
_cell.length_a   1.000
_cell.length_b   1.000
_cell.length_c   1.000
_cell.angle_alpha   90.00
_cell.angle_beta   90.00
_cell.angle_gamma   90.00
#
_symmetry.space_group_name_H-M   'P 1'
#
loop_
_entity.id
_entity.type
_entity.pdbx_description
1 polymer ?
#
loop_
_entity_poly.entity_id
_entity_poly.type
_entity_poly.pdbx_seq_one_letter_code
_entity_poly.pdbx_strand_id
1 'polypeptide(L)'
;MDAKRHSCAAVWPLLLLAMCIGVCRAHVALTFPPARQPAWDFLDSGRTPPPCGVPKGSLKTSILSGSTFNVTWHLGYPHRGGYRIQVLDASEKPILDLTNGGQQNKSSVFVEGDPTALSYLVQLPKDLECRDCTIRLIRQASEWGKNYMFWSCADVDIIPRPEYRETCSGHGKDIAGRCRCNPLYSGHRCQYRDECSEDKDCGRHGKCVNLEATTYPKKQCFCEMGWFGPQCNKHSCCRHFRMT
;
A
#
# COMPACT_ATOMS: atom_id res chain seq x y z
N MET A 1 42.65 -52.04 16.00
CA MET A 1 43.02 -50.77 15.34
C MET A 1 41.73 -50.15 14.81
N ASP A 2 41.04 -49.41 15.67
CA ASP A 2 39.75 -48.77 15.37
C ASP A 2 40.00 -47.38 14.78
N ALA A 3 39.76 -47.22 13.49
CA ALA A 3 39.76 -45.92 12.83
C ALA A 3 38.38 -45.28 12.98
N LYS A 4 38.24 -44.36 13.96
CA LYS A 4 37.07 -43.46 14.06
C LYS A 4 37.00 -42.58 12.81
N ARG A 5 36.10 -42.93 11.90
CA ARG A 5 35.72 -42.10 10.76
C ARG A 5 34.83 -40.95 11.24
N HIS A 6 35.44 -39.81 11.53
CA HIS A 6 34.72 -38.55 11.64
C HIS A 6 34.29 -38.12 10.23
N SER A 7 33.08 -38.51 9.81
CA SER A 7 32.53 -38.07 8.53
C SER A 7 31.73 -36.79 8.74
N CYS A 8 32.20 -35.71 8.10
CA CYS A 8 31.69 -34.34 8.09
C CYS A 8 30.24 -34.17 7.55
N ALA A 9 29.44 -35.24 7.51
CA ALA A 9 28.15 -35.27 6.83
C ALA A 9 27.02 -34.52 7.54
N ALA A 10 27.20 -34.12 8.81
CA ALA A 10 26.16 -33.48 9.61
C ALA A 10 26.13 -31.95 9.52
N VAL A 11 27.13 -31.31 8.90
CA VAL A 11 27.22 -29.83 8.84
C VAL A 11 26.50 -29.27 7.60
N TRP A 12 26.44 -30.05 6.52
CA TRP A 12 25.86 -29.63 5.24
C TRP A 12 24.33 -29.43 5.25
N PRO A 13 23.52 -30.26 5.93
CA PRO A 13 22.07 -30.06 5.99
C PRO A 13 21.68 -28.81 6.79
N LEU A 14 22.47 -28.42 7.80
CA LEU A 14 22.23 -27.23 8.62
C LEU A 14 22.49 -25.92 7.85
N LEU A 15 23.50 -25.89 6.98
CA LEU A 15 23.79 -24.71 6.15
C LEU A 15 22.71 -24.43 5.11
N LEU A 16 22.11 -25.49 4.54
CA LEU A 16 21.01 -25.38 3.57
C LEU A 16 19.69 -24.95 4.23
N LEU A 17 19.43 -25.37 5.47
CA LEU A 17 18.26 -24.93 6.24
C LEU A 17 18.37 -23.44 6.66
N ALA A 18 19.58 -22.96 6.92
CA ALA A 18 19.83 -21.54 7.23
C ALA A 18 19.66 -20.61 6.01
N MET A 19 19.86 -21.12 4.79
CA MET A 19 19.58 -20.37 3.54
C MET A 19 18.09 -20.24 3.21
N CYS A 20 17.22 -21.06 3.81
CA CYS A 20 15.77 -21.00 3.63
C CYS A 20 15.06 -19.99 4.54
N ILE A 21 15.80 -19.24 5.38
CA ILE A 21 15.23 -18.09 6.10
C ILE A 21 15.19 -16.91 5.14
N GLY A 22 14.33 -17.02 4.13
CA GLY A 22 13.91 -15.89 3.34
C GLY A 22 13.33 -14.86 4.31
N VAL A 23 13.93 -13.67 4.34
CA VAL A 23 13.34 -12.53 5.04
C VAL A 23 12.06 -12.21 4.28
N CYS A 24 10.93 -12.79 4.70
CA CYS A 24 9.62 -12.38 4.23
C CYS A 24 9.44 -10.95 4.70
N ARG A 25 9.74 -10.04 3.79
CA ARG A 25 9.53 -8.62 3.95
C ARG A 25 8.02 -8.37 3.95
N ALA A 26 7.64 -7.28 4.59
CA ALA A 26 6.35 -7.05 5.18
C ALA A 26 5.83 -5.74 4.62
N HIS A 27 4.71 -5.84 3.91
CA HIS A 27 4.35 -4.89 2.87
C HIS A 27 3.13 -4.09 3.32
N VAL A 28 3.24 -2.78 3.43
CA VAL A 28 2.08 -1.89 3.55
C VAL A 28 2.31 -0.59 2.77
N ALA A 29 1.38 -0.28 1.87
CA ALA A 29 1.40 0.98 1.14
C ALA A 29 -0.02 1.50 1.00
N LEU A 30 -0.24 2.77 1.33
CA LEU A 30 -1.53 3.42 1.09
C LEU A 30 -1.88 3.39 -0.40
N THR A 31 -3.08 2.90 -0.70
CA THR A 31 -3.68 2.96 -2.03
C THR A 31 -4.62 4.16 -2.15
N PHE A 32 -5.28 4.55 -1.06
CA PHE A 32 -5.97 5.84 -0.98
C PHE A 32 -5.91 6.47 0.44
N PRO A 33 -5.56 7.77 0.56
CA PRO A 33 -4.93 8.59 -0.48
C PRO A 33 -3.61 7.94 -0.96
N PRO A 34 -3.18 8.17 -2.21
CA PRO A 34 -2.03 7.47 -2.79
C PRO A 34 -0.76 7.72 -1.97
N ALA A 35 -0.02 6.65 -1.67
CA ALA A 35 1.26 6.75 -0.97
C ALA A 35 2.26 7.65 -1.73
N ARG A 36 3.16 8.27 -0.96
CA ARG A 36 4.32 9.01 -1.48
C ARG A 36 5.12 8.15 -2.45
N GLN A 37 5.71 8.79 -3.44
CA GLN A 37 6.48 8.12 -4.49
C GLN A 37 7.99 8.21 -4.19
N PRO A 38 8.75 7.12 -4.43
CA PRO A 38 8.26 5.80 -4.84
C PRO A 38 7.46 5.13 -3.71
N ALA A 39 6.31 4.53 -4.07
CA ALA A 39 5.40 3.90 -3.11
C ALA A 39 5.92 2.53 -2.65
N TRP A 40 7.08 2.55 -1.99
CA TRP A 40 7.64 1.36 -1.37
C TRP A 40 6.69 0.87 -0.28
N ASP A 41 6.43 -0.43 -0.28
CA ASP A 41 5.60 -1.10 0.69
C ASP A 41 6.42 -1.64 1.87
N PHE A 42 7.75 -1.58 1.82
CA PHE A 42 8.64 -2.00 2.90
C PHE A 42 9.31 -0.81 3.60
N LEU A 43 8.51 0.01 4.28
CA LEU A 43 8.98 1.16 5.07
C LEU A 43 8.78 0.86 6.56
N ASP A 44 9.83 0.37 7.21
CA ASP A 44 9.79 -0.12 8.58
C ASP A 44 10.65 0.68 9.54
N SER A 45 10.35 0.55 10.84
CA SER A 45 11.00 1.28 11.93
C SER A 45 12.45 0.90 12.22
N GLY A 46 12.92 -0.23 11.72
CA GLY A 46 14.32 -0.66 11.85
C GLY A 46 15.21 -0.15 10.73
N ARG A 47 14.66 0.21 9.56
CA ARG A 47 15.44 0.50 8.35
C ARG A 47 15.18 1.88 7.75
N THR A 48 14.04 2.49 8.08
CA THR A 48 13.68 3.79 7.52
C THR A 48 13.48 4.80 8.66
N PRO A 49 13.72 6.09 8.41
CA PRO A 49 13.47 7.11 9.42
C PRO A 49 11.97 7.38 9.58
N PRO A 50 11.49 7.64 10.81
CA PRO A 50 10.15 8.17 11.00
C PRO A 50 10.06 9.59 10.41
N PRO A 51 8.85 10.09 10.10
CA PRO A 51 7.57 9.43 10.30
C PRO A 51 7.12 8.53 9.14
N CYS A 52 7.79 8.63 7.98
CA CYS A 52 7.27 8.11 6.71
C CYS A 52 8.29 7.33 5.87
N GLY A 53 9.59 7.40 6.15
CA GLY A 53 10.65 6.76 5.37
C GLY A 53 10.90 7.32 3.95
N VAL A 54 9.91 8.02 3.37
CA VAL A 54 9.96 8.66 2.04
C VAL A 54 9.63 10.14 2.21
N PRO A 55 10.40 11.08 1.61
CA PRO A 55 10.13 12.51 1.71
C PRO A 55 8.84 12.89 0.97
N LYS A 56 8.28 14.06 1.32
CA LYS A 56 7.10 14.62 0.66
C LYS A 56 7.28 14.73 -0.86
N GLY A 57 6.20 14.45 -1.58
CA GLY A 57 6.14 14.57 -3.03
C GLY A 57 5.36 15.80 -3.49
N SER A 58 5.14 15.89 -4.81
CA SER A 58 4.24 16.88 -5.41
C SER A 58 2.77 16.42 -5.46
N LEU A 59 2.52 15.11 -5.35
CA LEU A 59 1.18 14.54 -5.41
C LEU A 59 0.45 14.80 -4.10
N LYS A 60 -0.65 15.57 -4.16
CA LYS A 60 -1.51 15.85 -3.01
C LYS A 60 -2.95 15.50 -3.31
N THR A 61 -3.62 14.90 -2.33
CA THR A 61 -5.06 14.66 -2.40
C THR A 61 -5.82 15.72 -1.62
N SER A 62 -6.68 16.49 -2.30
CA SER A 62 -7.61 17.36 -1.60
C SER A 62 -8.73 16.54 -0.97
N ILE A 63 -9.01 16.78 0.30
CA ILE A 63 -10.06 16.12 1.10
C ILE A 63 -10.93 17.20 1.73
N LEU A 64 -12.25 17.01 1.67
CA LEU A 64 -13.19 17.94 2.25
C LEU A 64 -13.15 17.85 3.79
N SER A 65 -12.97 18.98 4.48
CA SER A 65 -13.08 19.03 5.94
C SER A 65 -14.45 18.54 6.42
N GLY A 66 -14.50 17.86 7.57
CA GLY A 66 -15.72 17.25 8.11
C GLY A 66 -16.25 16.02 7.33
N SER A 67 -15.58 15.60 6.26
CA SER A 67 -16.03 14.47 5.44
C SER A 67 -15.65 13.11 6.03
N THR A 68 -16.31 12.08 5.52
CA THR A 68 -16.02 10.68 5.81
C THR A 68 -15.51 10.02 4.54
N PHE A 69 -14.42 9.26 4.63
CA PHE A 69 -13.86 8.52 3.50
C PHE A 69 -13.12 7.27 3.97
N ASN A 70 -12.94 6.31 3.05
CA ASN A 70 -12.12 5.14 3.34
C ASN A 70 -10.66 5.46 3.09
N VAL A 71 -9.81 5.29 4.10
CA VAL A 71 -8.37 5.10 3.90
C VAL A 71 -8.16 3.64 3.52
N THR A 72 -7.43 3.38 2.44
CA THR A 72 -7.18 2.02 1.94
C THR A 72 -5.70 1.81 1.69
N TRP A 73 -5.27 0.55 1.82
CA TRP A 73 -3.87 0.18 1.66
C TRP A 73 -3.72 -1.21 1.05
N HIS A 74 -2.60 -1.41 0.36
CA HIS A 74 -2.09 -2.72 0.01
C HIS A 74 -1.46 -3.37 1.24
N LEU A 75 -1.68 -4.67 1.40
CA LEU A 75 -1.09 -5.49 2.45
C LEU A 75 -0.61 -6.80 1.82
N GLY A 76 0.70 -6.96 1.69
CA GLY A 76 1.28 -8.17 1.09
C GLY A 76 1.38 -9.34 2.08
N TYR A 77 1.55 -9.04 3.37
CA TYR A 77 1.58 -10.06 4.42
C TYR A 77 0.96 -9.52 5.73
N PRO A 78 -0.08 -10.18 6.26
CA PRO A 78 -0.69 -9.81 7.54
C PRO A 78 0.24 -10.03 8.73
N HIS A 79 0.38 -9.01 9.58
CA HIS A 79 1.14 -9.08 10.83
C HIS A 79 0.24 -9.06 12.07
N ARG A 80 0.76 -9.58 13.19
CA ARG A 80 0.12 -9.47 14.50
C ARG A 80 0.17 -8.03 15.02
N GLY A 81 -0.79 -7.71 15.89
CA GLY A 81 -1.01 -6.35 16.37
C GLY A 81 -2.06 -5.63 15.53
N GLY A 82 -2.08 -4.31 15.65
CA GLY A 82 -3.10 -3.48 15.02
C GLY A 82 -2.56 -2.46 14.03
N TYR A 83 -3.46 -1.59 13.58
CA TYR A 83 -3.14 -0.44 12.74
C TYR A 83 -3.67 0.85 13.35
N ARG A 84 -3.06 1.97 12.95
CA ARG A 84 -3.38 3.31 13.41
C ARG A 84 -3.27 4.28 12.25
N ILE A 85 -4.22 5.20 12.13
CA ILE A 85 -4.22 6.23 11.09
C ILE A 85 -4.19 7.60 11.75
N GLN A 86 -3.29 8.47 11.29
CA GLN A 86 -3.09 9.81 11.85
C GLN A 86 -3.06 10.88 10.78
N VAL A 87 -3.40 12.10 11.17
CA VAL A 87 -3.09 13.32 10.42
C VAL A 87 -1.85 13.96 11.06
N LEU A 88 -0.90 14.31 10.21
CA LEU A 88 0.32 15.04 10.54
C LEU A 88 0.25 16.42 9.88
N ASP A 89 0.76 17.43 10.56
CA ASP A 89 0.85 18.80 10.02
C ASP A 89 1.91 18.92 8.90
N ALA A 90 2.09 20.15 8.40
CA ALA A 90 3.09 20.45 7.37
C ALA A 90 4.54 20.12 7.77
N SER A 91 4.84 20.14 9.07
CA SER A 91 6.14 19.76 9.65
C SER A 91 6.22 18.28 10.03
N GLU A 92 5.27 17.48 9.57
CA GLU A 92 5.13 16.05 9.85
C GLU A 92 4.96 15.70 11.35
N LYS A 93 4.45 16.63 12.16
CA LYS A 93 4.10 16.36 13.56
C LYS A 93 2.67 15.83 13.65
N PRO A 94 2.41 14.75 14.41
CA PRO A 94 1.05 14.23 14.56
C PRO A 94 0.13 15.26 15.24
N ILE A 95 -1.01 15.55 14.63
CA ILE A 95 -2.02 16.48 15.16
C ILE A 95 -3.36 15.81 15.46
N LEU A 96 -3.66 14.65 14.86
CA LEU A 96 -4.91 13.92 15.08
C LEU A 96 -4.74 12.42 14.87
N ASP A 97 -5.46 11.62 15.66
CA ASP A 97 -5.64 10.18 15.47
C ASP A 97 -7.05 9.88 14.95
N LEU A 98 -7.12 9.34 13.73
CA LEU A 98 -8.38 9.06 13.02
C LEU A 98 -8.97 7.70 13.36
N THR A 99 -8.17 6.76 13.85
CA THR A 99 -8.59 5.38 14.16
C THR A 99 -9.24 5.23 15.54
N ASN A 100 -9.01 6.19 16.44
CA ASN A 100 -9.54 6.14 17.80
C ASN A 100 -10.51 7.27 18.14
N GLY A 101 -10.80 8.20 17.23
CA GLY A 101 -11.85 9.22 17.39
C GLY A 101 -11.88 9.89 18.77
N GLY A 102 -10.72 10.18 19.37
CA GLY A 102 -10.67 10.78 20.72
C GLY A 102 -11.24 9.94 21.87
N GLN A 103 -11.50 8.64 21.70
CA GLN A 103 -12.01 7.77 22.74
C GLN A 103 -10.94 7.46 23.79
N GLN A 104 -11.05 8.12 24.94
CA GLN A 104 -10.20 7.99 26.14
C GLN A 104 -10.27 6.59 26.81
N ASN A 105 -11.23 5.73 26.44
CA ASN A 105 -11.54 4.48 27.15
C ASN A 105 -11.12 3.20 26.42
N LYS A 106 -10.16 3.26 25.48
CA LYS A 106 -9.54 2.05 24.91
C LYS A 106 -8.16 1.81 25.54
N SER A 107 -7.88 0.55 25.85
CA SER A 107 -6.58 0.11 26.37
C SER A 107 -5.45 0.21 25.34
N SER A 108 -5.79 0.28 24.05
CA SER A 108 -4.83 0.32 22.94
C SER A 108 -5.11 1.51 22.02
N VAL A 109 -4.04 2.14 21.54
CA VAL A 109 -4.07 3.19 20.51
C VAL A 109 -4.10 2.61 19.10
N PHE A 110 -4.18 1.29 18.95
CA PHE A 110 -4.29 0.61 17.67
C PHE A 110 -5.65 -0.06 17.54
N VAL A 111 -6.16 -0.12 16.31
CA VAL A 111 -7.30 -0.97 15.97
C VAL A 111 -6.79 -2.40 15.82
N GLU A 112 -7.29 -3.28 16.67
CA GLU A 112 -6.89 -4.69 16.77
C GLU A 112 -8.04 -5.62 16.34
N GLY A 113 -7.72 -6.91 16.14
CA GLY A 113 -8.70 -7.97 15.89
C GLY A 113 -8.70 -8.51 14.46
N ASP A 114 -8.63 -7.64 13.45
CA ASP A 114 -8.55 -8.05 12.05
C ASP A 114 -7.15 -7.77 11.46
N PRO A 115 -6.29 -8.81 11.37
CA PRO A 115 -4.96 -8.63 10.83
C PRO A 115 -4.95 -8.44 9.30
N THR A 116 -6.03 -8.80 8.59
CA THR A 116 -6.10 -8.71 7.13
C THR A 116 -6.81 -7.46 6.63
N ALA A 117 -7.25 -6.56 7.53
CA ALA A 117 -7.88 -5.30 7.17
C ALA A 117 -7.08 -4.53 6.11
N LEU A 118 -7.77 -4.05 5.07
CA LEU A 118 -7.22 -3.31 3.91
C LEU A 118 -7.81 -1.91 3.77
N SER A 119 -8.75 -1.58 4.65
CA SER A 119 -9.47 -0.31 4.63
C SER A 119 -9.97 0.06 6.01
N TYR A 120 -10.09 1.35 6.26
CA TYR A 120 -10.77 1.89 7.43
C TYR A 120 -11.52 3.16 7.07
N LEU A 121 -12.77 3.24 7.52
CA LEU A 121 -13.62 4.42 7.32
C LEU A 121 -13.26 5.48 8.36
N VAL A 122 -12.62 6.56 7.93
CA VAL A 122 -12.27 7.68 8.80
C VAL A 122 -13.30 8.80 8.69
N GLN A 123 -13.53 9.51 9.79
CA GLN A 123 -14.33 10.73 9.83
C GLN A 123 -13.46 11.89 10.29
N LEU A 124 -13.38 12.94 9.48
CA LEU A 124 -12.64 14.15 9.86
C LEU A 124 -13.52 15.05 10.75
N PRO A 125 -12.94 15.74 11.74
CA PRO A 125 -13.61 16.84 12.43
C PRO A 125 -14.05 17.93 11.43
N LYS A 126 -15.15 18.62 11.74
CA LYS A 126 -15.74 19.64 10.85
C LYS A 126 -14.90 20.90 10.70
N ASP A 127 -14.02 21.14 11.67
CA ASP A 127 -13.15 22.29 11.83
C ASP A 127 -11.68 21.95 11.55
N LEU A 128 -11.37 20.69 11.22
CA LEU A 128 -10.01 20.31 10.84
C LEU A 128 -9.72 20.84 9.44
N GLU A 129 -8.89 21.86 9.37
CA GLU A 129 -8.31 22.39 8.14
C GLU A 129 -6.79 22.30 8.23
N CYS A 130 -6.17 21.88 7.14
CA CYS A 130 -4.73 21.78 7.08
C CYS A 130 -4.28 21.75 5.60
N ARG A 131 -3.18 22.45 5.31
CA ARG A 131 -2.51 22.40 4.02
C ARG A 131 -1.17 21.73 4.16
N ASP A 132 -0.75 21.04 3.11
CA ASP A 132 0.48 20.28 3.08
C ASP A 132 0.57 19.24 4.21
N CYS A 133 -0.57 18.66 4.60
CA CYS A 133 -0.62 17.66 5.66
C CYS A 133 -0.16 16.31 5.13
N THR A 134 -0.04 15.37 6.05
CA THR A 134 0.17 13.97 5.70
C THR A 134 -0.81 13.08 6.45
N ILE A 135 -1.47 12.17 5.74
CA ILE A 135 -2.13 11.02 6.36
C ILE A 135 -1.11 9.91 6.46
N ARG A 136 -0.91 9.40 7.68
CA ARG A 136 0.00 8.30 7.98
C ARG A 136 -0.78 7.09 8.46
N LEU A 137 -0.56 5.95 7.80
CA LEU A 137 -0.87 4.62 8.31
C LEU A 137 0.33 4.09 9.07
N ILE A 138 0.12 3.57 10.27
CA ILE A 138 1.09 2.80 11.05
C ILE A 138 0.52 1.41 11.25
N ARG A 139 1.33 0.39 11.00
CA ARG A 139 0.95 -1.01 11.19
C ARG A 139 1.97 -1.72 12.07
N GLN A 140 1.50 -2.40 13.11
CA GLN A 140 2.38 -3.17 13.99
C GLN A 140 2.78 -4.50 13.35
N ALA A 141 3.97 -4.98 13.70
CA ALA A 141 4.34 -6.39 13.62
C ALA A 141 4.81 -6.87 14.99
N SER A 142 3.84 -7.10 15.88
CA SER A 142 4.11 -7.40 17.29
C SER A 142 4.82 -8.73 17.49
N GLU A 143 4.79 -9.63 16.50
CA GLU A 143 5.61 -10.84 16.45
C GLU A 143 7.11 -10.57 16.29
N TRP A 144 7.51 -9.40 15.79
CA TRP A 144 8.91 -9.01 15.58
C TRP A 144 9.43 -8.05 16.65
N GLY A 145 8.55 -7.63 17.56
CA GLY A 145 8.88 -6.78 18.70
C GLY A 145 7.78 -5.77 18.99
N LYS A 146 7.71 -5.33 20.25
CA LYS A 146 6.67 -4.40 20.72
C LYS A 146 6.66 -3.05 19.99
N ASN A 147 7.82 -2.64 19.46
CA ASN A 147 8.03 -1.35 18.81
C ASN A 147 8.24 -1.48 17.30
N TYR A 148 8.11 -2.68 16.73
CA TYR A 148 8.33 -2.88 15.30
C TYR A 148 7.09 -2.42 14.52
N MET A 149 7.29 -1.42 13.65
CA MET A 149 6.21 -0.79 12.91
C MET A 149 6.56 -0.69 11.43
N PHE A 150 5.52 -0.74 10.60
CA PHE A 150 5.54 -0.24 9.25
C PHE A 150 4.78 1.08 9.18
N TRP A 151 5.16 1.93 8.24
CA TRP A 151 4.43 3.15 7.96
C TRP A 151 4.24 3.36 6.48
N SER A 152 3.14 4.02 6.13
CA SER A 152 2.91 4.54 4.79
C SER A 152 2.24 5.90 4.90
N CYS A 153 2.69 6.84 4.07
CA CYS A 153 2.27 8.23 4.14
C CYS A 153 1.75 8.71 2.79
N ALA A 154 0.72 9.55 2.83
CA ALA A 154 0.16 10.22 1.68
C ALA A 154 -0.03 11.71 1.99
N ASP A 155 0.36 12.57 1.05
CA ASP A 155 0.27 14.02 1.23
C ASP A 155 -1.14 14.51 0.82
N VAL A 156 -1.73 15.36 1.65
CA VAL A 156 -3.13 15.79 1.52
C VAL A 156 -3.29 17.27 1.86
N ASP A 157 -4.34 17.86 1.30
CA ASP A 157 -4.87 19.15 1.75
C ASP A 157 -6.29 18.91 2.28
N ILE A 158 -6.52 19.16 3.56
CA ILE A 158 -7.84 19.10 4.19
C ILE A 158 -8.41 20.51 4.17
N ILE A 159 -9.38 20.76 3.30
CA ILE A 159 -9.84 22.11 2.96
C ILE A 159 -11.36 22.24 3.13
N PRO A 160 -11.86 23.45 3.43
CA PRO A 160 -13.28 23.68 3.66
C PRO A 160 -14.09 23.63 2.34
N ARG A 161 -15.42 23.48 2.49
CA ARG A 161 -16.37 23.36 1.37
C ARG A 161 -16.22 24.45 0.29
N PRO A 162 -16.01 25.74 0.60
CA PRO A 162 -15.92 26.79 -0.42
C PRO A 162 -14.73 26.62 -1.37
N GLU A 163 -13.64 26.02 -0.88
CA GLU A 163 -12.41 25.82 -1.63
C GLU A 163 -12.33 24.42 -2.26
N TYR A 164 -13.04 23.45 -1.69
CA TYR A 164 -13.01 22.07 -2.17
C TYR A 164 -13.59 21.93 -3.58
N ARG A 165 -12.78 21.36 -4.47
CA ARG A 165 -13.20 20.95 -5.81
C ARG A 165 -12.93 19.46 -5.97
N GLU A 166 -13.97 18.70 -6.33
CA GLU A 166 -13.78 17.29 -6.65
C GLU A 166 -13.09 17.17 -8.00
N THR A 167 -11.96 16.46 -8.03
CA THR A 167 -11.15 16.25 -9.23
C THR A 167 -11.21 14.81 -9.71
N CYS A 168 -11.94 13.93 -9.00
CA CYS A 168 -12.02 12.51 -9.30
C CYS A 168 -10.63 11.88 -9.43
N SER A 169 -9.72 12.27 -8.53
CA SER A 169 -8.30 11.89 -8.54
C SER A 169 -7.57 12.13 -9.87
N GLY A 170 -8.08 13.03 -10.72
CA GLY A 170 -7.56 13.27 -12.08
C GLY A 170 -7.96 12.20 -13.11
N HIS A 171 -8.85 11.28 -12.75
CA HIS A 171 -9.20 10.09 -13.53
C HIS A 171 -10.69 9.97 -13.82
N GLY A 172 -11.39 11.09 -13.87
CA GLY A 172 -12.80 11.14 -14.21
C GLY A 172 -13.33 12.57 -14.33
N LYS A 173 -14.65 12.67 -14.44
CA LYS A 173 -15.36 13.96 -14.43
C LYS A 173 -16.34 13.99 -13.25
N ASP A 174 -16.36 15.09 -12.52
CA ASP A 174 -17.40 15.34 -11.52
C ASP A 174 -18.71 15.70 -12.22
N ILE A 175 -19.76 14.91 -11.96
CA ILE A 175 -21.11 15.12 -12.46
C ILE A 175 -22.03 15.23 -11.24
N ALA A 176 -22.36 16.47 -10.88
CA ALA A 176 -23.25 16.79 -9.75
C ALA A 176 -22.78 16.18 -8.40
N GLY A 177 -21.47 16.21 -8.12
CA GLY A 177 -20.89 15.68 -6.88
C GLY A 177 -20.58 14.18 -6.91
N ARG A 178 -20.70 13.53 -8.08
CA ARG A 178 -20.35 12.13 -8.27
C ARG A 178 -19.35 11.99 -9.42
N CYS A 179 -18.29 11.22 -9.18
CA CYS A 179 -17.31 10.95 -10.21
C CYS A 179 -17.78 9.91 -11.22
N ARG A 180 -17.72 10.28 -12.50
CA ARG A 180 -17.76 9.34 -13.63
C ARG A 180 -16.32 9.04 -14.06
N CYS A 181 -15.85 7.84 -13.78
CA CYS A 181 -14.47 7.44 -14.00
C CYS A 181 -14.15 7.18 -15.47
N ASN A 182 -12.90 7.47 -15.82
CA ASN A 182 -12.30 7.06 -17.09
C ASN A 182 -12.17 5.52 -17.12
N PRO A 183 -12.05 4.90 -18.31
CA PRO A 183 -11.80 3.47 -18.43
C PRO A 183 -10.63 3.02 -17.54
N LEU A 184 -10.74 1.81 -16.97
CA LEU A 184 -9.80 1.20 -16.00
C LEU A 184 -9.77 1.83 -14.60
N TYR A 185 -10.42 2.97 -14.39
CA TYR A 185 -10.50 3.61 -13.08
C TYR A 185 -11.85 3.33 -12.39
N SER A 186 -11.80 3.17 -11.08
CA SER A 186 -12.98 2.88 -10.26
C SER A 186 -12.86 3.47 -8.85
N GLY A 187 -13.94 3.35 -8.07
CA GLY A 187 -14.06 3.96 -6.75
C GLY A 187 -14.79 5.30 -6.77
N HIS A 188 -15.16 5.79 -5.58
CA HIS A 188 -15.94 7.03 -5.42
C HIS A 188 -15.27 8.27 -6.03
N ARG A 189 -13.94 8.28 -6.07
CA ARG A 189 -13.11 9.36 -6.62
C ARG A 189 -12.20 8.86 -7.73
N CYS A 190 -12.55 7.76 -8.40
CA CYS A 190 -11.72 7.15 -9.47
C CYS A 190 -10.27 6.88 -9.04
N GLN A 191 -10.09 6.58 -7.76
CA GLN A 191 -8.77 6.44 -7.13
C GLN A 191 -8.12 5.08 -7.37
N TYR A 192 -8.89 4.08 -7.81
CA TYR A 192 -8.40 2.73 -8.03
C TYR A 192 -8.24 2.49 -9.51
N ARG A 193 -7.14 1.84 -9.88
CA ARG A 193 -6.80 1.55 -11.28
C ARG A 193 -6.57 0.06 -11.46
N ASP A 194 -7.23 -0.53 -12.45
CA ASP A 194 -6.88 -1.83 -13.00
C ASP A 194 -5.94 -1.66 -14.21
N GLU A 195 -5.18 -2.69 -14.57
CA GLU A 195 -4.32 -2.61 -15.76
C GLU A 195 -5.10 -2.84 -17.05
N CYS A 196 -6.17 -3.62 -16.98
CA CYS A 196 -6.97 -4.05 -18.13
C CYS A 196 -8.43 -4.33 -17.74
N SER A 197 -9.32 -4.25 -18.71
CA SER A 197 -10.71 -4.73 -18.62
C SER A 197 -10.91 -6.02 -19.42
N GLU A 198 -10.22 -6.14 -20.56
CA GLU A 198 -10.27 -7.27 -21.48
C GLU A 198 -8.89 -7.51 -22.13
N ASP A 199 -8.70 -8.67 -22.77
CA ASP A 199 -7.40 -9.08 -23.34
C ASP A 199 -6.79 -8.07 -24.30
N LYS A 200 -7.62 -7.33 -25.06
CA LYS A 200 -7.14 -6.34 -26.03
C LYS A 200 -6.39 -5.17 -25.38
N ASP A 201 -6.66 -4.89 -24.10
CA ASP A 201 -5.95 -3.86 -23.34
C ASP A 201 -4.51 -4.29 -23.02
N CYS A 202 -4.22 -5.60 -23.07
CA CYS A 202 -2.92 -6.20 -22.80
C CYS A 202 -2.05 -6.40 -24.04
N GLY A 203 -2.42 -5.78 -25.16
CA GLY A 203 -1.71 -5.89 -26.43
C GLY A 203 -1.86 -7.26 -27.09
N ARG A 204 -0.99 -7.57 -28.05
CA ARG A 204 -1.05 -8.84 -28.82
C ARG A 204 -0.48 -10.06 -28.07
N HIS A 205 0.28 -9.81 -27.00
CA HIS A 205 1.07 -10.81 -26.29
C HIS A 205 0.67 -10.91 -24.81
N GLY A 206 -0.53 -10.45 -24.47
CA GLY A 206 -0.99 -10.42 -23.10
C GLY A 206 -2.43 -10.89 -22.98
N LYS A 207 -2.77 -11.37 -21.80
CA LYS A 207 -4.14 -11.68 -21.40
C LYS A 207 -4.51 -10.90 -20.15
N CYS A 208 -5.75 -10.43 -20.11
CA CYS A 208 -6.28 -9.74 -18.96
C CYS A 208 -6.80 -10.76 -17.95
N VAL A 209 -6.11 -10.88 -16.82
CA VAL A 209 -6.44 -11.87 -15.79
C VAL A 209 -7.03 -11.15 -14.60
N ASN A 210 -8.22 -11.58 -14.17
CA ASN A 210 -8.76 -11.21 -12.87
C ASN A 210 -8.08 -12.06 -11.79
N LEU A 211 -7.37 -11.40 -10.89
CA LEU A 211 -6.63 -12.04 -9.80
C LEU A 211 -7.49 -12.32 -8.58
N GLU A 212 -8.75 -11.86 -8.58
CA GLU A 212 -9.62 -11.85 -7.40
C GLU A 212 -8.92 -11.19 -6.20
N ALA A 213 -8.02 -10.26 -6.49
CA ALA A 213 -7.19 -9.63 -5.49
C ALA A 213 -8.03 -8.76 -4.56
N THR A 214 -7.62 -8.74 -3.30
CA THR A 214 -8.25 -7.92 -2.26
C THR A 214 -7.82 -6.46 -2.34
N THR A 215 -6.75 -6.17 -3.10
CA THR A 215 -6.25 -4.81 -3.39
C THR A 215 -6.10 -4.60 -4.89
N TYR A 216 -6.12 -3.33 -5.31
CA TYR A 216 -5.93 -2.97 -6.71
C TYR A 216 -4.44 -3.01 -7.10
N PRO A 217 -4.11 -3.33 -8.36
CA PRO A 217 -5.04 -3.71 -9.44
C PRO A 217 -5.58 -5.14 -9.26
N LYS A 218 -6.90 -5.30 -9.46
CA LYS A 218 -7.60 -6.60 -9.42
C LYS A 218 -7.51 -7.33 -10.74
N LYS A 219 -7.41 -6.59 -11.84
CA LYS A 219 -7.15 -7.13 -13.18
C LYS A 219 -5.78 -6.66 -13.67
N GLN A 220 -4.95 -7.62 -14.08
CA GLN A 220 -3.58 -7.40 -14.52
C GLN A 220 -3.31 -8.06 -15.87
N CYS A 221 -2.36 -7.49 -16.62
CA CYS A 221 -1.91 -8.06 -17.88
C CYS A 221 -0.81 -9.10 -17.66
N PHE A 222 -1.11 -10.36 -18.00
CA PHE A 222 -0.13 -11.44 -17.97
C PHE A 222 0.46 -11.63 -19.36
N CYS A 223 1.76 -11.40 -19.49
CA CYS A 223 2.46 -11.43 -20.76
C CYS A 223 2.97 -12.83 -21.11
N GLU A 224 2.95 -13.15 -22.40
CA GLU A 224 3.63 -14.32 -22.97
C GLU A 224 5.12 -14.28 -22.67
N MET A 225 5.76 -15.46 -22.61
CA MET A 225 7.19 -15.57 -22.36
C MET A 225 8.01 -14.72 -23.35
N GLY A 226 8.88 -13.87 -22.79
CA GLY A 226 9.71 -12.94 -23.56
C GLY A 226 9.07 -11.58 -23.82
N TRP A 227 7.83 -11.34 -23.36
CA TRP A 227 7.18 -10.03 -23.39
C TRP A 227 6.96 -9.48 -21.98
N PHE A 228 7.00 -8.16 -21.82
CA PHE A 228 6.82 -7.49 -20.53
C PHE A 228 6.40 -6.02 -20.69
N GLY A 229 6.20 -5.35 -19.56
CA GLY A 229 5.83 -3.94 -19.50
C GLY A 229 4.34 -3.69 -19.77
N PRO A 230 3.92 -2.41 -19.77
CA PRO A 230 2.52 -2.06 -20.02
C PRO A 230 2.02 -2.62 -21.34
N GLN A 231 0.85 -3.27 -21.32
CA GLN A 231 0.25 -3.89 -22.51
C GLN A 231 1.14 -4.93 -23.21
N CYS A 232 2.10 -5.54 -22.48
CA CYS A 232 3.00 -6.56 -23.00
C CYS A 232 3.72 -6.16 -24.30
N ASN A 233 4.04 -4.87 -24.43
CA ASN A 233 4.58 -4.29 -25.67
C ASN A 233 6.11 -4.22 -25.72
N LYS A 234 6.79 -4.57 -24.63
CA LYS A 234 8.26 -4.65 -24.59
C LYS A 234 8.70 -6.10 -24.75
N HIS A 235 9.79 -6.29 -25.46
CA HIS A 235 10.35 -7.60 -25.76
C HIS A 235 11.70 -7.78 -25.06
N SER A 236 11.93 -8.97 -24.50
CA SER A 236 13.17 -9.35 -23.85
C SER A 236 14.18 -9.88 -24.88
N CYS A 237 15.40 -9.37 -24.86
CA CYS A 237 16.47 -9.81 -25.75
C CYS A 237 16.85 -11.30 -25.56
N CYS A 238 16.50 -11.93 -24.42
CA CYS A 238 16.88 -13.30 -24.08
C CYS A 238 15.93 -14.40 -24.59
N ARG A 239 15.09 -14.12 -25.61
CA ARG A 239 14.00 -15.02 -26.08
C ARG A 239 14.42 -16.41 -26.61
N HIS A 240 15.71 -16.71 -26.70
CA HIS A 240 16.21 -17.91 -27.40
C HIS A 240 16.59 -19.11 -26.52
N PHE A 241 16.38 -19.06 -25.20
CA PHE A 241 16.51 -20.28 -24.38
C PHE A 241 15.28 -21.16 -24.60
N ARG A 242 15.34 -22.03 -25.61
CA ARG A 242 14.47 -23.21 -25.68
C ARG A 242 14.78 -24.08 -24.46
N MET A 243 13.85 -24.17 -23.52
CA MET A 243 13.80 -25.30 -22.59
C MET A 243 13.32 -26.51 -23.41
N THR A 244 14.27 -27.16 -24.09
CA THR A 244 14.13 -28.56 -24.49
C THR A 244 14.61 -29.44 -23.36
#